data_AF-A0AA35WNQ0-F1
#
_entry.id   AF-A0AA35WNQ0-F1
#
_cell.length_a   1.000
_cell.length_b   1.000
_cell.length_c   1.000
_cell.angle_alpha   90.00
_cell.angle_beta   90.00
_cell.angle_gamma   90.00
#
_symmetry.space_group_name_H-M   'P 1'
#
loop_
_entity.id
_entity.type
_entity.pdbx_description
1 polymer ?
#
loop_
_entity_poly.entity_id
_entity_poly.type
_entity_poly.pdbx_seq_one_letter_code
_entity_poly.pdbx_strand_id
1 'polypeptide(L)'
;MYGYETIVSSGGGPRHSRYFQCEYPTQHLSDCANRTDTSHRSQSPDVGINCYRGYCYDGDMRLVDGETNWEGRLEMCQDGRWGTIAAESETWGETNYRFACNALGFGTRVNSSIPHSLSKPVFLSNVKCQNTTLSLLQCGYSTPQIINTIEDVRIHCEEALCKDGQIRLVGGGGHAKGQLQYGFSHRWTAVK
;
A
#
# COMPACT_ATOMS: atom_id res chain seq x y z
N MET A 1 16.30 13.26 -12.76
CA MET A 1 15.29 14.32 -12.58
C MET A 1 14.18 13.70 -11.76
N TYR A 2 14.25 13.88 -10.44
CA TYR A 2 13.21 13.45 -9.51
C TYR A 2 12.04 14.43 -9.66
N GLY A 3 10.86 13.94 -9.97
CA GLY A 3 9.65 14.76 -10.07
C GLY A 3 8.78 14.49 -8.85
N TYR A 4 8.26 15.53 -8.21
CA TYR A 4 7.10 15.37 -7.35
C TYR A 4 5.87 15.62 -8.23
N GLU A 5 4.93 14.69 -8.23
CA GLU A 5 3.62 14.89 -8.86
C GLU A 5 2.58 14.99 -7.74
N THR A 6 1.70 15.97 -7.82
CA THR A 6 0.48 16.00 -6.99
C THR A 6 -0.44 14.88 -7.48
N ILE A 7 -0.21 13.67 -6.99
CA ILE A 7 -1.09 12.53 -7.26
C ILE A 7 -2.30 12.66 -6.34
N VAL A 8 -3.46 12.93 -6.94
CA VAL A 8 -4.74 12.80 -6.26
C VAL A 8 -5.00 11.31 -6.06
N SER A 9 -4.60 10.73 -4.93
CA SER A 9 -5.10 9.41 -4.57
C SER A 9 -6.55 9.58 -4.09
N SER A 10 -7.50 9.11 -4.90
CA SER A 10 -8.94 9.16 -4.62
C SER A 10 -9.42 8.12 -3.59
N GLY A 11 -8.51 7.35 -2.99
CA GLY A 11 -8.84 6.36 -1.96
C GLY A 11 -8.89 6.99 -0.58
N GLY A 12 -9.94 6.68 0.20
CA GLY A 12 -10.21 7.24 1.53
C GLY A 12 -8.97 7.34 2.41
N GLY A 13 -8.39 8.54 2.47
CA GLY A 13 -7.24 8.88 3.28
C GLY A 13 -7.64 9.23 4.72
N PRO A 14 -6.66 9.49 5.59
CA PRO A 14 -6.93 9.83 6.97
C PRO A 14 -7.80 11.08 7.06
N ARG A 15 -8.71 11.09 8.04
CA ARG A 15 -9.66 12.19 8.20
C ARG A 15 -8.98 13.53 8.52
N HIS A 16 -7.75 13.54 9.04
CA HIS A 16 -7.02 14.76 9.36
C HIS A 16 -5.90 15.03 8.36
N SER A 17 -5.61 16.32 8.17
CA SER A 17 -4.56 16.78 7.27
C SER A 17 -3.49 17.55 8.06
N ARG A 18 -2.23 17.43 7.65
CA ARG A 18 -1.12 18.16 8.25
C ARG A 18 -0.34 18.90 7.18
N TYR A 19 -0.09 20.18 7.46
CA TYR A 19 0.67 21.07 6.58
C TYR A 19 2.06 21.27 7.15
N PHE A 20 3.08 21.20 6.28
CA PHE A 20 4.47 21.44 6.62
C PHE A 20 5.00 22.68 5.90
N GLN A 21 5.67 23.55 6.64
CA GLN A 21 6.38 24.71 6.15
C GLN A 21 7.86 24.50 6.45
N CYS A 22 8.55 23.92 5.46
CA CYS A 22 9.97 23.61 5.56
C CYS A 22 10.81 24.72 4.93
N GLU A 23 11.88 25.12 5.60
CA GLU A 23 12.92 25.99 5.05
C GLU A 23 14.18 25.17 4.84
N TYR A 24 14.90 25.42 3.75
CA TYR A 24 16.19 24.76 3.54
C TYR A 24 17.16 25.16 4.68
N PRO A 25 17.94 24.23 5.28
CA PRO A 25 18.25 22.86 4.84
C PRO A 25 17.61 21.74 5.72
N THR A 26 16.31 21.77 5.99
CA THR A 26 15.66 20.68 6.76
C THR A 26 15.84 19.32 6.09
N GLN A 27 16.24 18.30 6.86
CA GLN A 27 16.40 16.92 6.37
C GLN A 27 15.18 16.04 6.71
N HIS A 28 14.42 16.40 7.75
CA HIS A 28 13.23 15.65 8.16
C HIS A 28 11.99 16.55 8.20
N LEU A 29 10.83 15.99 7.84
CA LEU A 29 9.54 16.69 7.95
C LEU A 29 9.23 17.11 9.39
N SER A 30 9.72 16.35 10.38
CA SER A 30 9.61 16.67 11.80
C SER A 30 10.30 17.98 12.18
N ASP A 31 11.29 18.42 11.41
CA ASP A 31 12.07 19.64 11.69
C ASP A 31 11.34 20.90 11.20
N CYS A 32 10.30 20.73 10.39
CA CYS A 32 9.56 21.82 9.80
C CYS A 32 8.44 22.32 10.73
N ALA A 33 8.16 23.62 10.66
CA ALA A 33 6.96 24.17 11.26
C ALA A 33 5.73 23.47 10.65
N ASN A 34 4.82 23.00 11.49
CA ASN A 34 3.66 22.24 11.02
C ASN A 34 2.39 22.54 11.82
N ARG A 35 1.24 22.33 11.16
CA ARG A 35 -0.09 22.49 11.76
C ARG A 35 -1.02 21.37 11.33
N THR A 36 -1.92 20.96 12.22
CA THR A 36 -2.97 19.97 11.92
C THR A 36 -4.28 20.69 11.64
N ASP A 37 -4.95 20.28 10.57
CA ASP A 37 -6.31 20.69 10.24
C ASP A 37 -7.26 19.50 10.42
N THR A 38 -8.20 19.65 11.35
CA THR A 38 -9.24 18.66 11.66
C THR A 38 -10.58 19.01 11.03
N SER A 39 -10.69 20.14 10.32
CA SER A 39 -11.96 20.71 9.87
C SER A 39 -12.60 19.98 8.69
N HIS A 40 -11.92 18.98 8.11
CA HIS A 40 -12.30 18.25 6.88
C HIS A 40 -12.61 19.15 5.66
N ARG A 41 -12.35 20.45 5.74
CA ARG A 41 -12.67 21.45 4.70
C ARG A 41 -11.50 21.84 3.82
N SER A 42 -10.34 21.23 4.05
CA SER A 42 -9.16 21.51 3.25
C SER A 42 -9.38 21.11 1.79
N GLN A 43 -9.39 22.10 0.91
CA GLN A 43 -9.48 21.93 -0.54
C GLN A 43 -8.11 21.58 -1.17
N SER A 44 -7.02 21.67 -0.41
CA SER A 44 -5.70 21.32 -0.90
C SER A 44 -5.64 19.81 -1.20
N PRO A 45 -5.11 19.38 -2.36
CA PRO A 45 -4.92 17.97 -2.64
C PRO A 45 -3.86 17.39 -1.70
N ASP A 46 -3.92 16.09 -1.46
CA ASP A 46 -2.88 15.40 -0.71
C ASP A 46 -1.59 15.32 -1.54
N VAL A 47 -0.45 15.38 -0.85
CA VAL A 47 0.87 15.29 -1.49
C VAL A 47 1.13 13.85 -1.91
N GLY A 48 1.42 13.66 -3.21
CA GLY A 48 1.94 12.43 -3.76
C GLY A 48 3.47 12.50 -3.94
N ILE A 49 4.15 11.38 -3.72
CA ILE A 49 5.55 11.21 -4.09
C ILE A 49 5.62 10.16 -5.19
N ASN A 50 6.47 10.40 -6.19
CA ASN A 50 6.81 9.43 -7.23
C ASN A 50 8.31 9.53 -7.56
N CYS A 51 9.10 8.62 -7.00
CA CYS A 51 10.56 8.65 -7.10
C CYS A 51 11.11 8.03 -8.39
N TYR A 52 10.29 7.43 -9.28
CA TYR A 52 10.76 6.61 -10.43
C TYR A 52 10.31 7.10 -11.82
N ARG A 53 10.96 6.57 -12.87
CA ARG A 53 10.77 6.89 -14.32
C ARG A 53 9.86 5.89 -15.09
N GLY A 54 8.72 5.47 -14.53
CA GLY A 54 7.71 4.68 -15.25
C GLY A 54 7.63 3.14 -15.03
N TYR A 55 8.47 2.51 -14.19
CA TYR A 55 8.38 1.07 -13.85
C TYR A 55 8.36 0.81 -12.33
N CYS A 56 7.69 -0.26 -11.89
CA CYS A 56 7.74 -0.75 -10.51
C CYS A 56 8.93 -1.70 -10.29
N TYR A 57 9.32 -1.96 -9.03
CA TYR A 57 10.38 -2.89 -8.67
C TYR A 57 9.83 -4.28 -8.34
N ASP A 58 10.61 -5.32 -8.63
CA ASP A 58 10.21 -6.70 -8.32
C ASP A 58 9.88 -6.86 -6.83
N GLY A 59 8.70 -7.39 -6.55
CA GLY A 59 8.19 -7.56 -5.19
C GLY A 59 7.49 -6.34 -4.61
N ASP A 60 7.44 -5.19 -5.30
CA ASP A 60 6.54 -4.10 -4.91
C ASP A 60 5.10 -4.60 -4.89
N MET A 61 4.31 -4.17 -3.91
CA MET A 61 2.91 -4.55 -3.76
C MET A 61 2.01 -3.34 -3.67
N ARG A 62 0.76 -3.48 -4.14
CA ARG A 62 -0.30 -2.47 -4.01
C ARG A 62 -1.68 -3.10 -3.83
N LEU A 63 -2.57 -2.32 -3.23
CA LEU A 63 -4.01 -2.59 -3.25
C LEU A 63 -4.67 -1.68 -4.29
N VAL A 64 -5.57 -2.24 -5.09
CA VAL A 64 -6.37 -1.53 -6.08
C VAL A 64 -7.83 -1.95 -5.99
N ASP A 65 -8.74 -1.13 -6.52
CA ASP A 65 -10.18 -1.39 -6.53
C ASP A 65 -10.78 -1.67 -5.14
N GLY A 66 -10.26 -0.96 -4.13
CA GLY A 66 -10.85 -0.85 -2.79
C GLY A 66 -11.48 0.53 -2.58
N GLU A 67 -12.39 0.62 -1.61
CA GLU A 67 -13.02 1.91 -1.24
C GLU A 67 -12.07 2.78 -0.42
N THR A 68 -11.12 2.14 0.28
CA THR A 68 -10.09 2.75 1.12
C THR A 68 -8.69 2.33 0.69
N ASN A 69 -7.66 3.01 1.22
CA ASN A 69 -6.26 2.68 0.89
C ASN A 69 -5.75 1.38 1.53
N TRP A 70 -6.46 0.82 2.50
CA TRP A 70 -6.07 -0.39 3.24
C TRP A 70 -6.84 -1.64 2.80
N GLU A 71 -7.65 -1.54 1.75
CA GLU A 71 -8.34 -2.69 1.19
C GLU A 71 -8.30 -2.72 -0.34
N GLY A 72 -8.57 -3.89 -0.91
CA GLY A 72 -8.69 -4.06 -2.35
C GLY A 72 -8.06 -5.35 -2.85
N ARG A 73 -7.96 -5.48 -4.17
CA ARG A 73 -7.24 -6.55 -4.84
C ARG A 73 -5.74 -6.35 -4.67
N LEU A 74 -5.04 -7.40 -4.25
CA LEU A 74 -3.59 -7.39 -4.15
C LEU A 74 -2.95 -7.60 -5.53
N GLU A 75 -2.12 -6.65 -5.93
CA GLU A 75 -1.25 -6.76 -7.08
C GLU A 75 0.21 -6.70 -6.64
N MET A 76 1.06 -7.42 -7.36
CA MET A 76 2.51 -7.37 -7.17
C MET A 76 3.22 -7.05 -8.48
N CYS A 77 4.41 -6.47 -8.36
CA CYS A 77 5.26 -6.18 -9.49
C CYS A 77 6.27 -7.30 -9.76
N GLN A 78 6.41 -7.66 -11.02
CA GLN A 78 7.45 -8.53 -11.54
C GLN A 78 7.81 -8.09 -12.96
N ASP A 79 9.10 -8.00 -13.26
CA ASP A 79 9.64 -7.55 -14.56
C ASP A 79 9.07 -6.19 -15.00
N GLY A 80 8.91 -5.28 -14.02
CA GLY A 80 8.37 -3.93 -14.24
C GLY A 80 6.88 -3.87 -14.59
N ARG A 81 6.13 -4.97 -14.42
CA ARG A 81 4.70 -5.07 -14.73
C ARG A 81 3.91 -5.46 -13.49
N TRP A 82 2.67 -4.98 -13.42
CA TRP A 82 1.72 -5.36 -12.36
C TRP A 82 0.90 -6.57 -12.77
N GLY A 83 0.86 -7.59 -11.91
CA GLY A 83 0.03 -8.79 -12.04
C GLY A 83 -0.67 -9.13 -10.74
N THR A 84 -1.54 -10.13 -10.77
CA THR A 84 -2.32 -10.56 -9.61
C THR A 84 -1.74 -11.81 -8.97
N ILE A 85 -2.19 -12.06 -7.75
CA ILE A 85 -1.92 -13.29 -7.01
C ILE A 85 -3.24 -14.04 -6.95
N ALA A 86 -3.22 -15.28 -7.38
CA ALA A 86 -4.40 -16.13 -7.35
C ALA A 86 -4.32 -17.14 -6.20
N ALA A 87 -5.45 -17.39 -5.57
CA ALA A 87 -5.58 -18.45 -4.59
C ALA A 87 -6.98 -19.03 -4.63
N GLU A 88 -7.12 -20.27 -4.16
CA GLU A 88 -8.42 -20.73 -3.68
C GLU A 88 -8.71 -19.98 -2.36
N SER A 89 -9.92 -19.48 -2.17
CA SER A 89 -10.30 -18.53 -1.11
C SER A 89 -9.97 -18.97 0.32
N GLU A 90 -9.76 -20.28 0.54
CA GLU A 90 -9.39 -20.88 1.83
C GLU A 90 -7.89 -21.18 1.98
N THR A 91 -7.10 -21.07 0.91
CA THR A 91 -5.70 -21.55 0.88
C THR A 91 -4.66 -20.46 1.12
N TRP A 92 -5.03 -19.19 0.93
CA TRP A 92 -4.15 -18.05 1.17
C TRP A 92 -4.13 -17.70 2.66
N GLY A 93 -3.65 -18.61 3.52
CA GLY A 93 -3.80 -18.52 4.98
C GLY A 93 -3.33 -17.22 5.63
N GLU A 94 -3.69 -17.03 6.91
CA GLU A 94 -3.49 -15.80 7.70
C GLU A 94 -2.08 -15.20 7.61
N THR A 95 -1.04 -16.04 7.60
CA THR A 95 0.37 -15.60 7.50
C THR A 95 0.64 -14.78 6.23
N ASN A 96 0.05 -15.16 5.10
CA ASN A 96 0.23 -14.43 3.84
C ASN A 96 -0.47 -13.07 3.88
N TYR A 97 -1.70 -13.03 4.40
CA TYR A 97 -2.42 -11.76 4.56
C TYR A 97 -1.68 -10.80 5.50
N ARG A 98 -1.19 -11.30 6.64
CA ARG A 98 -0.40 -10.51 7.59
C ARG A 98 0.89 -9.98 6.97
N PHE A 99 1.57 -10.82 6.19
CA PHE A 99 2.76 -10.38 5.45
C PHE A 99 2.42 -9.25 4.49
N ALA A 100 1.38 -9.42 3.66
CA ALA A 100 0.98 -8.42 2.68
C ALA A 100 0.59 -7.09 3.33
N CYS A 101 -0.23 -7.11 4.38
CA CYS A 101 -0.59 -5.89 5.11
C CYS A 101 0.64 -5.17 5.69
N ASN A 102 1.55 -5.90 6.33
CA ASN A 102 2.77 -5.31 6.89
C ASN A 102 3.67 -4.70 5.82
N ALA A 103 3.87 -5.40 4.70
CA ALA A 103 4.70 -4.93 3.60
C ALA A 103 4.11 -3.70 2.89
N LEU A 104 2.78 -3.55 2.93
CA LEU A 104 2.07 -2.35 2.49
C LEU A 104 2.05 -1.22 3.54
N GLY A 105 2.58 -1.45 4.74
CA GLY A 105 2.60 -0.48 5.83
C GLY A 105 1.30 -0.36 6.61
N PHE A 106 0.44 -1.39 6.57
CA PHE A 106 -0.83 -1.50 7.30
C PHE A 106 -0.73 -2.49 8.48
N GLY A 107 -1.79 -2.55 9.30
CA GLY A 107 -1.90 -3.41 10.48
C GLY A 107 -2.24 -4.86 10.14
N THR A 108 -2.10 -5.76 11.10
CA THR A 108 -2.07 -7.23 10.88
C THR A 108 -3.41 -7.94 10.85
N ARG A 109 -4.53 -7.30 11.17
CA ARG A 109 -5.83 -7.97 11.20
C ARG A 109 -6.48 -7.90 9.83
N VAL A 110 -6.99 -9.05 9.41
CA VAL A 110 -7.37 -9.31 8.03
C VAL A 110 -8.78 -9.88 8.04
N ASN A 111 -9.66 -9.33 7.20
CA ASN A 111 -10.88 -10.02 6.82
C ASN A 111 -10.78 -10.44 5.34
N SER A 112 -10.96 -11.75 5.14
CA SER A 112 -11.31 -12.53 3.93
C SER A 112 -11.06 -11.95 2.53
N SER A 113 -10.56 -12.81 1.65
CA SER A 113 -10.71 -12.69 0.20
C SER A 113 -12.18 -12.50 -0.19
N ILE A 114 -12.49 -11.41 -0.87
CA ILE A 114 -13.76 -11.25 -1.60
C ILE A 114 -13.53 -11.86 -2.99
N PRO A 115 -14.40 -12.77 -3.46
CA PRO A 115 -14.32 -13.31 -4.80
C PRO A 115 -14.18 -12.24 -5.88
N HIS A 116 -13.19 -12.40 -6.75
CA HIS A 116 -13.02 -11.51 -7.88
C HIS A 116 -12.47 -12.27 -9.10
N SER A 117 -13.11 -12.04 -10.24
CA SER A 117 -12.68 -12.61 -11.51
C SER A 117 -11.25 -12.17 -11.83
N LEU A 118 -10.47 -13.09 -12.40
CA LEU A 118 -9.10 -12.81 -12.84
C LEU A 118 -9.10 -11.60 -13.78
N SER A 119 -8.46 -10.53 -13.33
CA SER A 119 -8.48 -9.22 -14.01
C SER A 119 -7.19 -8.92 -14.78
N LYS A 120 -6.11 -9.64 -14.47
CA LYS A 120 -4.75 -9.43 -14.98
C LYS A 120 -4.00 -10.75 -15.09
N PRO A 121 -2.80 -10.77 -15.70
CA PRO A 121 -1.91 -11.91 -15.62
C PRO A 121 -1.65 -12.29 -14.17
N VAL A 122 -1.89 -13.56 -13.84
CA VAL A 122 -1.56 -14.13 -12.54
C VAL A 122 -0.06 -14.41 -12.52
N PHE A 123 0.67 -13.85 -11.55
CA PHE A 123 2.09 -14.11 -11.39
C PHE A 123 2.37 -15.28 -10.46
N LEU A 124 1.66 -15.33 -9.33
CA LEU A 124 1.81 -16.38 -8.32
C LEU A 124 0.47 -17.06 -8.04
N SER A 125 0.51 -18.37 -7.81
CA SER A 125 -0.61 -19.13 -7.26
C SER A 125 -0.20 -19.87 -5.99
N ASN A 126 -1.15 -20.10 -5.07
CA ASN A 126 -0.97 -20.94 -3.88
C ASN A 126 0.29 -20.60 -3.05
N VAL A 127 0.52 -19.31 -2.81
CA VAL A 127 1.67 -18.81 -2.05
C VAL A 127 1.65 -19.35 -0.62
N LYS A 128 2.80 -19.77 -0.11
CA LYS A 128 3.01 -20.33 1.23
C LYS A 128 4.27 -19.72 1.85
N CYS A 129 4.09 -18.70 2.68
CA CYS A 129 5.18 -18.07 3.41
C CYS A 129 5.40 -18.73 4.78
N GLN A 130 6.65 -19.05 5.10
CA GLN A 130 7.03 -19.58 6.43
C GLN A 130 7.52 -18.50 7.39
N ASN A 131 8.10 -17.42 6.86
CA ASN A 131 8.57 -16.26 7.61
C ASN A 131 8.23 -14.96 6.86
N THR A 132 8.18 -13.84 7.57
CA THR A 132 7.47 -12.63 7.13
C THR A 132 8.39 -11.48 6.68
N THR A 133 9.60 -11.73 6.18
CA THR A 133 10.63 -10.67 6.23
C THR A 133 11.01 -9.98 4.92
N LEU A 134 10.75 -10.50 3.71
CA LEU A 134 11.46 -9.95 2.53
C LEU A 134 10.68 -9.83 1.20
N SER A 135 9.82 -10.77 0.79
CA SER A 135 8.94 -10.63 -0.39
C SER A 135 8.06 -11.87 -0.57
N LEU A 136 6.88 -11.75 -1.22
CA LEU A 136 6.10 -12.92 -1.66
C LEU A 136 6.85 -13.77 -2.69
N LEU A 137 7.78 -13.18 -3.45
CA LEU A 137 8.66 -13.88 -4.38
C LEU A 137 9.63 -14.86 -3.69
N GLN A 138 9.84 -14.72 -2.39
CA GLN A 138 10.71 -15.61 -1.61
C GLN A 138 9.94 -16.72 -0.89
N CYS A 139 8.61 -16.71 -0.98
CA CYS A 139 7.77 -17.77 -0.44
C CYS A 139 7.70 -18.96 -1.41
N GLY A 140 7.28 -20.12 -0.92
CA GLY A 140 6.93 -21.22 -1.84
C GLY A 140 5.66 -20.84 -2.60
N TYR A 141 5.63 -20.99 -3.91
CA TYR A 141 4.44 -20.77 -4.72
C TYR A 141 4.38 -21.75 -5.89
N SER A 142 3.19 -21.92 -6.46
CA SER A 142 2.96 -22.73 -7.65
C SER A 142 2.92 -21.85 -8.89
N THR A 143 3.20 -22.45 -10.04
CA THR A 143 2.92 -21.80 -11.33
C THR A 143 1.42 -21.52 -11.45
N PRO A 144 1.01 -20.39 -12.06
CA PRO A 144 -0.39 -20.12 -12.32
C PRO A 144 -1.03 -21.27 -13.12
N GLN A 145 -1.93 -22.02 -12.49
CA GLN A 145 -2.77 -22.99 -13.18
C GLN A 145 -4.16 -22.37 -13.32
N ILE A 146 -4.66 -22.24 -14.55
CA ILE A 146 -6.01 -21.75 -14.79
C ILE A 146 -6.98 -22.89 -14.49
N ILE A 147 -7.35 -23.01 -13.22
CA ILE A 147 -8.46 -23.85 -12.76
C ILE A 147 -9.65 -22.95 -12.43
N ASN A 148 -10.88 -23.40 -12.66
CA ASN A 148 -12.08 -22.57 -12.51
C ASN A 148 -12.38 -22.11 -11.07
N THR A 149 -11.55 -22.52 -10.11
CA THR A 149 -11.72 -22.29 -8.66
C THR A 149 -10.75 -21.25 -8.10
N ILE A 150 -9.81 -20.74 -8.89
CA ILE A 150 -8.87 -19.70 -8.44
C ILE A 150 -9.40 -18.30 -8.70
N GLU A 151 -9.23 -17.42 -7.71
CA GLU A 151 -9.69 -16.04 -7.75
C GLU A 151 -8.54 -15.09 -7.41
N ASP A 152 -8.64 -13.83 -7.84
CA ASP A 152 -7.69 -12.80 -7.44
C ASP A 152 -7.79 -12.58 -5.91
N VAL A 153 -6.65 -12.56 -5.24
CA VAL A 153 -6.60 -12.31 -3.79
C VAL A 153 -7.02 -10.87 -3.49
N ARG A 154 -8.05 -10.71 -2.66
CA ARG A 154 -8.43 -9.44 -2.04
C ARG A 154 -8.05 -9.41 -0.57
N ILE A 155 -7.65 -8.25 -0.09
CA ILE A 155 -7.19 -8.04 1.28
C ILE A 155 -7.91 -6.84 1.84
N HIS A 156 -8.32 -6.96 3.10
CA HIS A 156 -8.71 -5.84 3.94
C HIS A 156 -7.80 -5.83 5.16
N CYS A 157 -6.95 -4.83 5.27
CA CYS A 157 -6.05 -4.62 6.40
C CYS A 157 -6.68 -3.65 7.41
N GLU A 158 -6.20 -3.69 8.65
CA GLU A 158 -6.50 -2.65 9.63
C GLU A 158 -5.54 -1.46 9.52
N GLU A 159 -5.98 -0.28 9.97
CA GLU A 159 -5.10 0.87 10.11
C GLU A 159 -4.06 0.61 11.21
N ALA A 160 -2.77 0.65 10.85
CA ALA A 160 -1.68 0.56 11.82
C ALA A 160 -1.52 1.86 12.61
N LEU A 161 -1.26 1.76 13.92
CA LEU A 161 -0.84 2.91 14.73
C LEU A 161 0.56 3.37 14.30
N CYS A 162 0.73 4.66 14.10
CA CYS A 162 2.04 5.25 13.78
C CYS A 162 2.85 5.57 15.05
N LYS A 163 4.17 5.69 14.87
CA LYS A 163 5.02 6.47 15.79
C LYS A 163 5.06 7.92 15.35
N ASP A 164 5.24 8.83 16.29
CA ASP A 164 5.40 10.25 15.97
C ASP A 164 6.64 10.47 15.10
N GLY A 165 6.48 11.24 14.03
CA GLY A 165 7.55 11.48 13.05
C GLY A 165 7.68 10.41 11.96
N GLN A 166 6.94 9.31 12.06
CA GLN A 166 6.96 8.27 11.03
C GLN A 166 6.33 8.76 9.73
N ILE A 167 6.90 8.36 8.58
CA ILE A 167 6.35 8.64 7.26
C ILE A 167 6.08 7.34 6.51
N ARG A 168 5.07 7.35 5.64
CA ARG A 168 4.81 6.26 4.68
C ARG A 168 4.25 6.79 3.38
N LEU A 169 4.41 6.00 2.32
CA LEU A 169 3.71 6.16 1.06
C LEU A 169 2.66 5.06 0.94
N VAL A 170 1.42 5.43 0.63
CA VAL A 170 0.32 4.46 0.47
C VAL A 170 -0.30 4.55 -0.93
N GLY A 171 -0.85 3.43 -1.41
CA GLY A 171 -1.62 3.34 -2.66
C GLY A 171 -0.82 3.43 -3.97
N GLY A 172 0.46 3.83 -3.93
CA GLY A 172 1.26 3.99 -5.15
C GLY A 172 2.06 2.75 -5.60
N GLY A 173 2.07 1.70 -4.77
CA GLY A 173 2.69 0.41 -5.04
C GLY A 173 4.19 0.40 -4.83
N GLY A 174 4.61 -0.02 -3.63
CA GLY A 174 6.01 -0.04 -3.21
C GLY A 174 6.45 1.18 -2.43
N HIS A 175 7.76 1.26 -2.19
CA HIS A 175 8.41 2.28 -1.34
C HIS A 175 8.69 3.62 -2.04
N ALA A 176 8.49 3.67 -3.36
CA ALA A 176 8.90 4.78 -4.21
C ALA A 176 7.73 5.59 -4.76
N LYS A 177 6.47 5.22 -4.50
CA LYS A 177 5.31 5.97 -4.98
C LYS A 177 4.13 5.85 -4.03
N GLY A 178 3.40 6.95 -3.86
CA GLY A 178 2.12 6.95 -3.17
C GLY A 178 1.77 8.29 -2.56
N GLN A 179 0.61 8.32 -1.91
CA GLN A 179 0.20 9.43 -1.06
C GLN A 179 1.11 9.47 0.17
N LEU A 180 1.68 10.64 0.46
CA LEU A 180 2.50 10.86 1.64
C LEU A 180 1.63 11.01 2.88
N GLN A 181 1.91 10.19 3.88
CA GLN A 181 1.28 10.26 5.19
C GLN A 181 2.31 10.46 6.29
N TYR A 182 1.95 11.28 7.28
CA TYR A 182 2.76 11.57 8.45
C TYR A 182 2.07 11.09 9.73
N GLY A 183 2.83 10.43 10.59
CA GLY A 183 2.39 9.89 11.86
C GLY A 183 2.49 10.89 13.01
N PHE A 184 1.39 11.13 13.70
CA PHE A 184 1.34 11.96 14.89
C PHE A 184 0.24 11.53 15.86
N SER A 185 0.55 11.47 17.15
CA SER A 185 -0.38 11.07 18.21
C SER A 185 -1.06 9.73 17.90
N HIS A 186 -0.27 8.76 17.42
CA HIS A 186 -0.71 7.41 17.01
C HIS A 186 -1.73 7.36 15.87
N ARG A 187 -1.87 8.43 15.08
CA ARG A 187 -2.75 8.48 13.91
C ARG A 187 -2.00 8.92 12.67
N TRP A 188 -2.31 8.30 11.54
CA TRP A 188 -1.85 8.77 10.24
C TRP A 188 -2.63 10.02 9.84
N THR A 189 -1.94 10.96 9.19
CA THR A 189 -2.52 12.18 8.62
C THR A 189 -2.07 12.35 7.19
N ALA A 190 -2.95 12.83 6.32
CA ALA A 190 -2.57 13.19 4.97
C ALA A 190 -1.69 14.44 5.00
N VAL A 191 -0.60 14.44 4.23
CA VAL A 191 0.26 15.62 4.09
C VAL A 191 -0.28 16.53 2.98
N LYS A 192 -0.35 17.83 3.26
CA LYS A 192 -0.85 18.87 2.35
C LYS A 192 0.09 20.07 2.25
#